data_AF-A0A3M8K5U2-F1
#
_entry.id   AF-A0A3M8K5U2-F1
#
_cell.length_a   1.000
_cell.length_b   1.000
_cell.length_c   1.000
_cell.angle_alpha   90.00
_cell.angle_beta   90.00
_cell.angle_gamma   90.00
#
_symmetry.space_group_name_H-M   'P 1'
#
loop_
_entity.id
_entity.type
_entity.pdbx_description
1 polymer ?
#
loop_
_entity_poly.entity_id
_entity_poly.type
_entity_poly.pdbx_seq_one_letter_code
_entity_poly.pdbx_strand_id
1 'polypeptide(L)'
;MSVSTPPWPVLLRLPRPPIPAQAGISPQRVILRGVVPETPELFAGQAGDSPFPPGQRLLPGTVLQQAIPAWFHPEVPAEPEIPFNYELIHIDDDLVVVDKPHFLPSTSNGRIVRETVQTRLRLHFGQDEIVALHRLDRLTSGVLICSRRAATRGAYQRLFQERAVHKTYLAQVHGTPPEGQAKLDLHKIPGRRDVQVVANGQGKPTVTSFRPVGKNLVEVEPLTGHTHQIRAVLNHLGAPIVGDDTYPVDRGLALYDFSTPLHLWATKVSLNDPFSGDHRVFYSRRPLPR
;
A
#
# COMPACT_ATOMS: atom_id res chain seq x y z
N MET A 1 20.39 -25.02 -32.66
CA MET A 1 20.13 -25.11 -31.22
C MET A 1 20.05 -23.68 -30.70
N SER A 2 18.86 -23.07 -30.71
CA SER A 2 18.64 -21.71 -30.20
C SER A 2 18.34 -21.78 -28.71
N VAL A 3 19.18 -21.15 -27.91
CA VAL A 3 18.93 -20.96 -26.48
C VAL A 3 18.03 -19.73 -26.37
N SER A 4 16.78 -19.95 -25.96
CA SER A 4 15.83 -18.89 -25.69
C SER A 4 16.28 -18.06 -24.48
N THR A 5 16.58 -16.79 -24.69
CA THR A 5 16.67 -15.79 -23.62
C THR A 5 15.29 -15.58 -22.97
N PRO A 6 15.18 -15.58 -21.63
CA PRO A 6 13.90 -15.30 -20.96
C PRO A 6 13.57 -13.79 -21.01
N PRO A 7 12.35 -13.39 -21.45
CA PRO A 7 12.04 -12.00 -21.72
C PRO A 7 11.40 -11.23 -20.55
N TRP A 8 11.99 -11.17 -19.33
CA TRP A 8 11.55 -10.19 -18.31
C TRP A 8 12.67 -9.89 -17.32
N PRO A 9 12.81 -8.66 -16.80
CA PRO A 9 13.80 -8.37 -15.78
C PRO A 9 13.46 -9.17 -14.52
N VAL A 10 14.37 -10.04 -14.10
CA VAL A 10 14.41 -10.57 -12.73
C VAL A 10 14.30 -9.35 -11.83
N LEU A 11 13.25 -9.28 -11.01
CA LEU A 11 13.16 -8.31 -9.90
C LEU A 11 14.43 -8.47 -9.08
N LEU A 12 15.44 -7.64 -9.35
CA LEU A 12 16.65 -7.55 -8.56
C LEU A 12 16.18 -7.27 -7.15
N ARG A 13 16.27 -8.28 -6.27
CA ARG A 13 16.01 -8.09 -4.84
C ARG A 13 16.89 -6.93 -4.43
N LEU A 14 16.28 -5.81 -4.06
CA LEU A 14 17.03 -4.76 -3.41
C LEU A 14 17.72 -5.41 -2.20
N PRO A 15 19.05 -5.25 -2.06
CA PRO A 15 19.80 -5.89 -1.00
C PRO A 15 19.19 -5.54 0.36
N ARG A 16 19.15 -6.50 1.28
CA ARG A 16 18.62 -6.27 2.62
C ARG A 16 19.43 -5.17 3.31
N PRO A 17 18.78 -4.22 4.01
CA PRO A 17 19.49 -3.25 4.82
C PRO A 17 20.45 -3.97 5.79
N PRO A 18 21.72 -3.52 5.90
CA PRO A 18 22.69 -4.09 6.84
C PRO A 18 22.54 -3.55 8.26
N ILE A 19 21.60 -2.62 8.46
CA ILE A 19 21.24 -1.98 9.73
C ILE A 19 19.74 -2.17 9.97
N PRO A 20 19.29 -2.31 11.24
CA PRO A 20 17.88 -2.49 11.56
C PRO A 20 17.07 -1.21 11.32
N ALA A 21 15.74 -1.34 11.24
CA ALA A 21 14.85 -0.20 11.25
C ALA A 21 14.92 0.54 12.61
N GLN A 22 14.61 1.83 12.58
CA GLN A 22 14.42 2.63 13.79
C GLN A 22 12.94 3.01 13.89
N ALA A 23 12.32 2.72 15.03
CA ALA A 23 10.89 2.97 15.26
C ALA A 23 9.98 2.43 14.12
N GLY A 24 10.29 1.26 13.57
CA GLY A 24 9.55 0.62 12.47
C GLY A 24 9.79 1.23 11.07
N ILE A 25 10.67 2.23 10.96
CA ILE A 25 11.02 2.91 9.71
C ILE A 25 12.30 2.28 9.14
N SER A 26 12.17 1.71 7.94
CA SER A 26 13.29 1.04 7.27
C SER A 26 14.36 2.05 6.83
N PRO A 27 15.66 1.68 6.90
CA PRO A 27 16.73 2.49 6.33
C PRO A 27 16.56 2.65 4.82
N GLN A 28 17.06 3.76 4.27
CA GLN A 28 17.07 4.04 2.84
C GLN A 28 18.45 3.82 2.25
N ARG A 29 18.49 3.28 1.03
CA ARG A 29 19.72 3.06 0.27
C ARG A 29 20.03 4.27 -0.60
N VAL A 30 21.29 4.70 -0.60
CA VAL A 30 21.83 5.73 -1.48
C VAL A 30 23.11 5.23 -2.14
N ILE A 31 23.44 5.73 -3.33
CA ILE A 31 24.75 5.52 -3.93
C ILE A 31 25.63 6.72 -3.59
N LEU A 32 26.65 6.49 -2.78
CA LEU A 32 27.58 7.50 -2.30
C LEU A 32 28.78 7.60 -3.24
N ARG A 33 29.22 8.82 -3.55
CA ARG A 33 30.32 9.11 -4.48
C ARG A 33 31.23 10.20 -3.90
N GLY A 34 32.53 10.11 -4.17
CA GLY A 34 33.48 11.12 -3.74
C GLY A 34 33.73 11.05 -2.24
N VAL A 35 33.22 12.00 -1.47
CA VAL A 35 33.50 12.12 -0.03
C VAL A 35 32.23 11.81 0.76
N VAL A 36 32.37 11.08 1.87
CA VAL A 36 31.27 10.85 2.81
C VAL A 36 30.85 12.19 3.45
N PRO A 37 29.58 12.63 3.33
CA PRO A 37 29.11 13.88 3.91
C PRO A 37 29.00 13.81 5.44
N GLU A 38 28.92 14.97 6.08
CA GLU A 38 28.67 15.10 7.53
C GLU A 38 27.27 14.60 7.93
N THR A 39 26.28 14.84 7.07
CA THR A 39 24.88 14.48 7.33
C THR A 39 24.22 13.94 6.05
N PRO A 40 23.36 12.91 6.13
CA PRO A 40 23.01 12.14 7.33
C PRO A 40 24.12 11.16 7.73
N GLU A 41 23.98 10.51 8.89
CA GLU A 41 24.83 9.37 9.26
C GLU A 41 24.65 8.22 8.25
N LEU A 42 25.76 7.71 7.72
CA LEU A 42 25.76 6.72 6.64
C LEU A 42 26.43 5.42 7.08
N PHE A 43 25.90 4.31 6.61
CA PHE A 43 26.33 2.96 6.94
C PHE A 43 26.64 2.16 5.68
N ALA A 44 27.69 1.36 5.73
CA ALA A 44 28.14 0.53 4.62
C ALA A 44 27.11 -0.55 4.24
N GLY A 45 27.01 -0.85 2.95
CA GLY A 45 26.19 -1.94 2.38
C GLY A 45 26.62 -3.36 2.80
N GLN A 46 25.97 -4.39 2.27
CA GLN A 46 26.30 -5.80 2.56
C GLN A 46 27.68 -6.21 1.99
N ALA A 47 28.14 -7.40 2.38
CA ALA A 47 29.42 -7.93 1.90
C ALA A 47 29.39 -8.11 0.38
N GLY A 48 30.42 -7.62 -0.32
CA GLY A 48 30.52 -7.61 -1.78
C GLY A 48 29.94 -6.35 -2.44
N ASP A 49 29.06 -5.63 -1.77
CA ASP A 49 28.50 -4.36 -2.24
C ASP A 49 29.35 -3.15 -1.81
N SER A 50 30.11 -3.29 -0.72
CA SER A 50 30.91 -2.22 -0.09
C SER A 50 32.33 -2.72 0.23
N PRO A 51 33.37 -1.88 0.11
CA PRO A 51 34.72 -2.19 0.60
C PRO A 51 34.82 -2.14 2.14
N PHE A 52 33.79 -1.63 2.81
CA PHE A 52 33.68 -1.57 4.26
C PHE A 52 32.83 -2.73 4.81
N PRO A 53 33.13 -3.23 6.03
CA PRO A 53 32.30 -4.19 6.74
C PRO A 53 30.81 -3.84 6.76
N PRO A 54 29.90 -4.83 6.63
CA PRO A 54 28.46 -4.58 6.57
C PRO A 54 27.93 -3.82 7.78
N GLY A 55 27.18 -2.75 7.52
CA GLY A 55 26.56 -1.94 8.57
C GLY A 55 27.55 -1.07 9.35
N GLN A 56 28.83 -1.04 8.97
CA GLN A 56 29.80 -0.13 9.56
C GLN A 56 29.41 1.32 9.27
N ARG A 57 29.45 2.18 10.29
CA ARG A 57 29.33 3.63 10.15
C ARG A 57 30.48 4.17 9.28
N LEU A 58 30.14 4.88 8.22
CA LEU A 58 31.06 5.61 7.37
C LEU A 58 31.39 6.95 8.03
N LEU A 59 32.68 7.24 8.20
CA LEU A 59 33.11 8.49 8.82
C LEU A 59 33.03 9.65 7.81
N PRO A 60 32.43 10.80 8.18
CA PRO A 60 32.49 12.01 7.36
C PRO A 60 33.92 12.37 6.94
N GLY A 61 34.07 12.90 5.73
CA GLY A 61 35.38 13.21 5.16
C GLY A 61 36.14 12.02 4.56
N THR A 62 35.66 10.78 4.73
CA THR A 62 36.27 9.61 4.09
C THR A 62 36.17 9.73 2.57
N VAL A 63 37.31 9.63 1.89
CA VAL A 63 37.38 9.63 0.42
C VAL A 63 37.11 8.23 -0.12
N LEU A 64 36.08 8.10 -0.95
CA LEU A 64 35.68 6.88 -1.61
C LEU A 64 36.41 6.73 -2.94
N GLN A 65 37.10 5.61 -3.12
CA GLN A 65 37.80 5.27 -4.37
C GLN A 65 36.83 4.92 -5.51
N GLN A 66 35.60 4.54 -5.18
CA GLN A 66 34.55 4.20 -6.14
C GLN A 66 33.17 4.56 -5.56
N ALA A 67 32.15 4.56 -6.41
CA ALA A 67 30.77 4.69 -5.94
C ALA A 67 30.39 3.44 -5.13
N ILE A 68 29.83 3.63 -3.94
CA ILE A 68 29.39 2.52 -3.07
C ILE A 68 27.93 2.70 -2.66
N PRO A 69 27.16 1.61 -2.47
CA PRO A 69 25.89 1.65 -1.78
C PRO A 69 26.12 1.91 -0.29
N ALA A 70 25.44 2.93 0.22
CA ALA A 70 25.35 3.25 1.64
C ALA A 70 23.88 3.27 2.06
N TRP A 71 23.67 3.19 3.36
CA TRP A 71 22.36 3.21 3.99
C TRP A 71 22.29 4.29 5.05
N PHE A 72 21.13 4.92 5.23
CA PHE A 72 20.90 5.90 6.28
C PHE A 72 19.50 5.75 6.85
N HIS A 73 19.29 6.18 8.07
CA HIS A 73 17.95 6.32 8.64
C HIS A 73 17.36 7.65 8.18
N PRO A 74 16.21 7.64 7.47
CA PRO A 74 15.61 8.89 7.02
C PRO A 74 15.12 9.69 8.22
N GLU A 75 15.30 11.01 8.17
CA GLU A 75 14.63 11.91 9.11
C GLU A 75 13.13 11.83 8.90
N VAL A 76 12.40 11.70 10.01
CA VAL A 76 10.94 11.59 9.96
C VAL A 76 10.32 12.73 10.75
N PRO A 77 9.45 13.56 10.12
CA PRO A 77 8.80 14.68 10.77
C PRO A 77 8.07 14.27 12.04
N ALA A 78 7.90 15.19 12.98
CA ALA A 78 6.95 14.99 14.06
C ALA A 78 5.54 14.80 13.47
N GLU A 79 4.87 13.72 13.85
CA GLU A 79 3.52 13.37 13.40
C GLU A 79 2.58 13.41 14.61
N PRO A 80 1.50 14.22 14.59
CA PRO A 80 0.41 14.06 15.54
C PRO A 80 -0.12 12.62 15.53
N GLU A 81 -0.54 12.12 16.69
CA GLU A 81 -1.10 10.78 16.83
C GLU A 81 -2.39 10.65 16.00
N ILE A 82 -2.55 9.51 15.31
CA ILE A 82 -3.84 9.10 14.74
C ILE A 82 -4.54 8.22 15.78
N PRO A 83 -5.65 8.65 16.41
CA PRO A 83 -6.23 8.01 17.60
C PRO A 83 -7.04 6.73 17.29
N PHE A 84 -6.80 6.11 16.14
CA PHE A 84 -7.48 4.88 15.71
C PHE A 84 -6.46 3.79 15.47
N ASN A 85 -6.78 2.56 15.87
CA ASN A 85 -5.90 1.41 15.62
C ASN A 85 -6.56 0.33 14.77
N TYR A 86 -5.73 -0.53 14.19
CA TYR A 86 -6.20 -1.73 13.50
C TYR A 86 -6.63 -2.80 14.50
N GLU A 87 -7.46 -3.74 14.04
CA GLU A 87 -7.77 -4.97 14.77
C GLU A 87 -7.14 -6.17 14.07
N LEU A 88 -6.63 -7.15 14.83
CA LEU A 88 -6.04 -8.35 14.24
C LEU A 88 -7.16 -9.31 13.78
N ILE A 89 -7.20 -9.62 12.49
CA ILE A 89 -8.12 -10.62 11.92
C ILE A 89 -7.47 -12.00 11.96
N HIS A 90 -6.22 -12.10 11.49
CA HIS A 90 -5.49 -13.36 11.35
C HIS A 90 -3.99 -13.12 11.50
N ILE A 91 -3.29 -14.10 12.07
CA ILE A 91 -1.83 -14.15 12.08
C ILE A 91 -1.37 -15.59 11.91
N ASP A 92 -0.40 -15.78 11.02
CA ASP A 92 0.37 -16.99 10.94
C ASP A 92 1.84 -16.67 10.63
N ASP A 93 2.55 -17.69 10.20
CA ASP A 93 3.94 -17.72 9.81
C ASP A 93 4.29 -16.80 8.64
N ASP A 94 3.36 -16.61 7.71
CA ASP A 94 3.54 -15.93 6.43
C ASP A 94 2.78 -14.62 6.31
N LEU A 95 1.60 -14.54 6.92
CA LEU A 95 0.65 -13.44 6.80
C LEU A 95 0.25 -12.86 8.16
N VAL A 96 0.08 -11.53 8.16
CA VAL A 96 -0.70 -10.81 9.17
C VAL A 96 -1.84 -10.12 8.46
N VAL A 97 -3.07 -10.37 8.87
CA VAL A 97 -4.28 -9.75 8.31
C VAL A 97 -4.93 -8.90 9.38
N VAL A 98 -5.24 -7.67 9.03
CA VAL A 98 -5.84 -6.71 9.96
C VAL A 98 -7.06 -6.02 9.39
N ASP A 99 -7.95 -5.59 10.27
CA ASP A 99 -9.05 -4.70 9.95
C ASP A 99 -8.61 -3.24 10.17
N LYS A 100 -8.23 -2.56 9.09
CA LYS A 100 -7.74 -1.18 9.11
C LYS A 100 -8.88 -0.19 9.35
N PRO A 101 -8.75 0.79 10.27
CA PRO A 101 -9.75 1.84 10.44
C PRO A 101 -9.73 2.85 9.29
N HIS A 102 -10.76 3.69 9.24
CA HIS A 102 -10.69 4.93 8.47
C HIS A 102 -9.53 5.80 9.00
N PHE A 103 -9.07 6.73 8.17
CA PHE A 103 -8.03 7.72 8.48
C PHE A 103 -6.60 7.21 8.70
N LEU A 104 -6.39 5.93 9.04
CA LEU A 104 -5.06 5.34 9.16
C LEU A 104 -4.52 4.89 7.78
N PRO A 105 -3.38 5.41 7.29
CA PRO A 105 -2.75 4.93 6.07
C PRO A 105 -2.27 3.48 6.18
N SER A 106 -2.36 2.72 5.09
CA SER A 106 -1.82 1.35 5.03
C SER A 106 -0.28 1.34 5.14
N THR A 107 0.38 2.26 4.44
CA THR A 107 1.84 2.40 4.35
C THR A 107 2.23 3.88 4.33
N SER A 108 3.52 4.17 4.55
CA SER A 108 4.06 5.52 4.47
C SER A 108 3.84 6.14 3.08
N ASN A 109 3.59 7.45 3.03
CA ASN A 109 3.26 8.17 1.79
C ASN A 109 3.97 9.53 1.64
N GLY A 110 5.04 9.75 2.42
CA GLY A 110 5.81 10.98 2.46
C GLY A 110 5.22 12.07 3.36
N ARG A 111 3.89 12.10 3.55
CA ARG A 111 3.23 13.03 4.49
C ARG A 111 3.04 12.41 5.87
N ILE A 112 2.74 11.11 5.89
CA ILE A 112 2.64 10.29 7.10
C ILE A 112 3.58 9.11 6.88
N VAL A 113 4.48 8.90 7.83
CA VAL A 113 5.54 7.90 7.79
C VAL A 113 5.44 6.96 8.98
N ARG A 114 5.28 7.49 10.21
CA ARG A 114 5.16 6.70 11.45
C ARG A 114 3.75 6.15 11.65
N GLU A 115 2.74 6.99 11.50
CA GLU A 115 1.35 6.65 11.82
C GLU A 115 0.68 5.85 10.70
N THR A 116 1.16 4.62 10.47
CA THR A 116 0.64 3.71 9.43
C THR A 116 0.44 2.31 9.97
N VAL A 117 -0.46 1.54 9.35
CA VAL A 117 -0.68 0.13 9.74
C VAL A 117 0.62 -0.66 9.71
N GLN A 118 1.40 -0.55 8.63
CA GLN A 118 2.65 -1.31 8.48
C GLN A 118 3.64 -0.96 9.59
N THR A 119 3.88 0.33 9.86
CA THR A 119 4.82 0.76 10.90
C THR A 119 4.36 0.28 12.29
N ARG A 120 3.07 0.41 12.60
CA ARG A 120 2.51 -0.07 13.87
C ARG A 120 2.58 -1.59 14.01
N LEU A 121 2.39 -2.35 12.93
CA LEU A 121 2.57 -3.80 12.93
C LEU A 121 4.04 -4.18 13.20
N ARG A 122 4.99 -3.51 12.54
CA ARG A 122 6.43 -3.73 12.76
C ARG A 122 6.81 -3.49 14.21
N LEU A 123 6.33 -2.39 14.80
CA LEU A 123 6.56 -2.07 16.21
C LEU A 123 5.91 -3.07 17.16
N HIS A 124 4.64 -3.41 16.94
CA HIS A 124 3.91 -4.37 17.77
C HIS A 124 4.59 -5.75 17.77
N PHE A 125 5.00 -6.25 16.61
CA PHE A 125 5.61 -7.58 16.50
C PHE A 125 7.14 -7.61 16.58
N GLY A 126 7.79 -6.44 16.69
CA GLY A 126 9.26 -6.33 16.64
C GLY A 126 9.86 -6.88 15.34
N GLN A 127 9.17 -6.71 14.20
CA GLN A 127 9.51 -7.38 12.93
C GLN A 127 9.50 -6.41 11.75
N ASP A 128 10.69 -5.97 11.33
CA ASP A 128 10.89 -5.03 10.20
C ASP A 128 10.47 -5.59 8.84
N GLU A 129 10.45 -6.92 8.72
CA GLU A 129 10.10 -7.63 7.50
C GLU A 129 8.59 -7.61 7.19
N ILE A 130 7.76 -7.08 8.09
CA ILE A 130 6.34 -6.91 7.79
C ILE A 130 6.17 -5.86 6.68
N VAL A 131 5.49 -6.26 5.61
CA VAL A 131 5.22 -5.42 4.43
C VAL A 131 3.77 -5.60 3.98
N ALA A 132 3.04 -4.50 3.76
CA ALA A 132 1.69 -4.57 3.19
C ALA A 132 1.72 -5.13 1.76
N LEU A 133 0.89 -6.14 1.48
CA LEU A 133 0.83 -6.79 0.16
C LEU A 133 -0.02 -6.00 -0.84
N HIS A 134 -0.97 -5.24 -0.33
CA HIS A 134 -1.75 -4.26 -1.08
C HIS A 134 -1.95 -3.02 -0.20
N ARG A 135 -2.62 -2.01 -0.75
CA ARG A 135 -2.98 -0.79 -0.03
C ARG A 135 -4.48 -0.56 -0.08
N LEU A 136 -5.02 -0.12 1.04
CA LEU A 136 -6.26 0.63 1.11
C LEU A 136 -5.91 2.11 1.22
N ASP A 137 -6.70 2.97 0.59
CA ASP A 137 -6.56 4.41 0.76
C ASP A 137 -6.75 4.80 2.23
N ARG A 138 -6.18 5.94 2.63
CA ARG A 138 -6.23 6.43 4.01
C ARG A 138 -7.66 6.39 4.57
N LEU A 139 -8.62 6.85 3.76
CA LEU A 139 -10.02 6.96 4.16
C LEU A 139 -10.80 5.64 4.04
N THR A 140 -10.33 4.65 3.29
CA THR A 140 -11.01 3.36 3.14
C THR A 140 -10.68 2.46 4.32
N SER A 141 -11.66 1.88 5.00
CA SER A 141 -11.43 0.91 6.08
C SER A 141 -11.56 -0.53 5.59
N GLY A 142 -11.23 -1.50 6.42
CA GLY A 142 -11.46 -2.92 6.17
C GLY A 142 -10.18 -3.74 6.03
N VAL A 143 -10.32 -4.91 5.41
CA VAL A 143 -9.28 -5.96 5.38
C VAL A 143 -8.02 -5.50 4.64
N LEU A 144 -6.89 -5.56 5.34
CA LEU A 144 -5.56 -5.34 4.79
C LEU A 144 -4.67 -6.55 5.10
N ILE A 145 -4.05 -7.11 4.06
CA ILE A 145 -3.12 -8.24 4.19
C ILE A 145 -1.67 -7.72 4.13
N CYS A 146 -0.87 -8.11 5.12
CA CYS A 146 0.57 -7.90 5.18
C CYS A 146 1.29 -9.25 5.13
N SER A 147 2.40 -9.30 4.39
CA SER A 147 3.34 -10.40 4.48
C SER A 147 4.23 -10.18 5.69
N ARG A 148 4.38 -11.23 6.50
CA ARG A 148 5.23 -11.27 7.69
C ARG A 148 6.66 -11.68 7.35
N ARG A 149 6.82 -12.51 6.31
CA ARG A 149 8.08 -13.19 5.98
C ARG A 149 8.60 -12.83 4.60
N ALA A 150 9.83 -12.33 4.56
CA ALA A 150 10.50 -11.94 3.31
C ALA A 150 10.63 -13.06 2.27
N ALA A 151 10.79 -14.30 2.73
CA ALA A 151 10.99 -15.46 1.86
C ALA A 151 9.75 -15.78 1.01
N THR A 152 8.55 -15.58 1.56
CA THR A 152 7.27 -15.90 0.91
C THR A 152 6.59 -14.68 0.29
N ARG A 153 6.98 -13.46 0.71
CA ARG A 153 6.46 -12.17 0.22
C ARG A 153 6.27 -12.11 -1.30
N GLY A 154 7.27 -12.54 -2.07
CA GLY A 154 7.23 -12.48 -3.53
C GLY A 154 6.11 -13.31 -4.16
N ALA A 155 5.80 -14.48 -3.59
CA ALA A 155 4.72 -15.34 -4.06
C ALA A 155 3.35 -14.70 -3.80
N TYR A 156 3.13 -14.14 -2.61
CA TYR A 156 1.88 -13.44 -2.31
C TYR A 156 1.73 -12.13 -3.10
N GLN A 157 2.81 -11.36 -3.29
CA GLN A 157 2.76 -10.15 -4.13
C GLN A 157 2.36 -10.47 -5.57
N ARG A 158 2.81 -11.61 -6.10
CA ARG A 158 2.44 -12.09 -7.43
C ARG A 158 0.93 -12.29 -7.58
N LEU A 159 0.24 -12.82 -6.56
CA LEU A 159 -1.22 -12.96 -6.60
C LEU A 159 -1.94 -11.63 -6.85
N PHE A 160 -1.46 -10.53 -6.26
CA PHE A 160 -2.04 -9.20 -6.51
C PHE A 160 -1.70 -8.67 -7.92
N GLN A 161 -0.49 -8.93 -8.42
CA GLN A 161 -0.05 -8.53 -9.76
C GLN A 161 -0.85 -9.26 -10.85
N GLU A 162 -1.09 -10.55 -10.65
CA GLU A 162 -1.84 -11.44 -11.54
C GLU A 162 -3.37 -11.35 -11.34
N ARG A 163 -3.82 -10.52 -10.39
CA ARG A 163 -5.26 -10.34 -10.07
C ARG A 163 -5.95 -11.63 -9.62
N ALA A 164 -5.19 -12.54 -9.01
CA ALA A 164 -5.67 -13.79 -8.40
C ALA A 164 -6.25 -13.58 -6.99
N VAL A 165 -6.30 -12.33 -6.50
CA VAL A 165 -6.93 -11.94 -5.24
C VAL A 165 -8.27 -11.27 -5.51
N HIS A 166 -9.33 -11.81 -4.94
CA HIS A 166 -10.66 -11.23 -5.01
C HIS A 166 -10.89 -10.30 -3.82
N LYS A 167 -11.40 -9.10 -4.09
CA LYS A 167 -11.67 -8.08 -3.08
C LYS A 167 -13.10 -7.61 -3.26
N THR A 168 -13.88 -7.69 -2.20
CA THR A 168 -15.24 -7.20 -2.16
C THR A 168 -15.30 -6.02 -1.21
N TYR A 169 -15.97 -4.97 -1.66
CA TYR A 169 -16.17 -3.73 -0.91
C TYR A 169 -17.65 -3.49 -0.74
N LEU A 170 -18.02 -2.77 0.32
CA LEU A 170 -19.32 -2.15 0.46
C LEU A 170 -19.13 -0.64 0.38
N ALA A 171 -19.97 0.05 -0.39
CA ALA A 171 -20.02 1.50 -0.43
C ALA A 171 -21.43 1.98 -0.14
N GLN A 172 -21.55 3.03 0.67
CA GLN A 172 -22.77 3.82 0.74
C GLN A 172 -22.64 5.03 -0.19
N VAL A 173 -23.60 5.20 -1.08
CA VAL A 173 -23.56 6.22 -2.13
C VAL A 173 -24.67 7.25 -1.96
N HIS A 174 -24.46 8.43 -2.53
CA HIS A 174 -25.55 9.35 -2.81
C HIS A 174 -26.30 8.88 -4.06
N GLY A 175 -27.64 8.95 -4.05
CA GLY A 175 -28.46 8.54 -5.19
C GLY A 175 -28.64 7.02 -5.32
N THR A 176 -28.89 6.57 -6.54
CA THR A 176 -29.18 5.16 -6.86
C THR A 176 -27.89 4.39 -7.09
N PRO A 177 -27.66 3.26 -6.40
CA PRO A 177 -26.48 2.44 -6.63
C PRO A 177 -26.48 1.84 -8.04
N PRO A 178 -25.34 1.84 -8.76
CA PRO A 178 -25.25 1.20 -10.07
C PRO A 178 -25.31 -0.33 -9.96
N GLU A 179 -25.67 -0.98 -11.06
CA GLU A 179 -25.72 -2.43 -11.21
C GLU A 179 -24.92 -2.87 -12.44
N GLY A 180 -24.32 -4.06 -12.39
CA GLY A 180 -23.59 -4.64 -13.53
C GLY A 180 -22.10 -4.29 -13.48
N GLN A 181 -21.51 -3.96 -14.62
CA GLN A 181 -20.07 -3.68 -14.71
C GLN A 181 -19.79 -2.40 -15.48
N ALA A 182 -18.81 -1.63 -15.00
CA ALA A 182 -18.25 -0.49 -15.73
C ALA A 182 -16.84 -0.82 -16.19
N LYS A 183 -16.58 -0.53 -17.48
CA LYS A 183 -15.25 -0.58 -18.10
C LYS A 183 -14.87 0.85 -18.46
N LEU A 184 -13.98 1.45 -17.67
CA LEU A 184 -13.61 2.85 -17.79
C LEU A 184 -12.10 3.01 -17.75
N ASP A 185 -11.58 3.93 -18.56
CA ASP A 185 -10.18 4.32 -18.53
C ASP A 185 -9.97 5.44 -17.52
N LEU A 186 -9.05 5.21 -16.58
CA LEU A 186 -8.76 6.15 -15.50
C LEU A 186 -7.38 6.79 -15.69
N HIS A 187 -7.31 8.12 -15.50
CA HIS A 187 -6.07 8.86 -15.55
C HIS A 187 -5.79 9.61 -14.24
N LYS A 188 -4.59 9.40 -13.68
CA LYS A 188 -4.11 10.11 -12.49
C LYS A 188 -3.18 11.25 -12.92
N ILE A 189 -3.65 12.48 -12.81
CA ILE A 189 -2.83 13.67 -13.06
C ILE A 189 -1.89 13.89 -11.86
N PRO A 190 -0.57 14.04 -12.08
CA PRO A 190 0.38 14.38 -11.03
C PRO A 190 0.01 15.68 -10.29
N GLY A 191 0.20 15.71 -8.98
CA GLY A 191 -0.13 16.87 -8.14
C GLY A 191 -1.60 17.02 -7.77
N ARG A 192 -2.53 16.44 -8.53
CA ARG A 192 -3.96 16.45 -8.20
C ARG A 192 -4.35 15.31 -7.25
N ARG A 193 -5.46 15.45 -6.51
CA ARG A 193 -5.99 14.40 -5.63
C ARG A 193 -6.98 13.48 -6.33
N ASP A 194 -7.77 14.02 -7.24
CA ASP A 194 -8.70 13.28 -8.07
C ASP A 194 -7.98 12.40 -9.11
N VAL A 195 -8.76 11.46 -9.62
CA VAL A 195 -8.53 10.56 -10.75
C VAL A 195 -9.73 10.78 -11.67
N GLN A 196 -9.45 11.00 -12.93
CA GLN A 196 -10.45 11.35 -13.93
C GLN A 196 -10.79 10.12 -14.77
N VAL A 197 -12.06 10.00 -15.12
CA VAL A 197 -12.49 9.11 -16.22
C VAL A 197 -12.20 9.85 -17.52
N VAL A 198 -11.46 9.20 -18.41
CA VAL A 198 -11.03 9.74 -19.70
C VAL A 198 -11.55 8.87 -20.83
N ALA A 199 -11.45 9.35 -22.07
CA ALA A 199 -11.83 8.56 -23.23
C ALA A 199 -10.98 7.28 -23.35
N ASN A 200 -11.55 6.25 -23.98
CA ASN A 200 -10.89 4.95 -24.17
C ASN A 200 -9.52 5.10 -24.86
N GLY A 201 -8.51 4.42 -24.34
CA GLY A 201 -7.13 4.46 -24.79
C GLY A 201 -6.30 5.62 -24.21
N GLN A 202 -6.90 6.56 -23.46
CA GLN A 202 -6.20 7.71 -22.89
C GLN A 202 -5.84 7.55 -21.40
N GLY A 203 -6.27 6.45 -20.78
CA GLY A 203 -6.03 6.15 -19.38
C GLY A 203 -5.62 4.70 -19.15
N LYS A 204 -5.52 4.32 -17.88
CA LYS A 204 -5.36 2.92 -17.49
C LYS A 204 -6.73 2.24 -17.52
N PRO A 205 -6.91 1.16 -18.29
CA PRO A 205 -8.18 0.44 -18.34
C PRO A 205 -8.52 -0.17 -16.99
N THR A 206 -9.75 0.07 -16.53
CA THR A 206 -10.28 -0.49 -15.29
C THR A 206 -11.62 -1.20 -15.50
N VAL A 207 -11.85 -2.23 -14.71
CA VAL A 207 -13.12 -2.96 -14.67
C VAL A 207 -13.58 -3.04 -13.22
N THR A 208 -14.82 -2.63 -12.98
CA THR A 208 -15.44 -2.63 -11.66
C THR A 208 -16.84 -3.21 -11.75
N SER A 209 -17.14 -4.20 -10.91
CA SER A 209 -18.46 -4.83 -10.81
C SER A 209 -19.25 -4.22 -9.66
N PHE A 210 -20.56 -4.11 -9.83
CA PHE A 210 -21.50 -3.50 -8.90
C PHE A 210 -22.72 -4.39 -8.71
N ARG A 211 -23.11 -4.56 -7.45
CA ARG A 211 -24.34 -5.26 -7.07
C ARG A 211 -25.05 -4.44 -6.00
N PRO A 212 -26.18 -3.80 -6.30
CA PRO A 212 -27.01 -3.14 -5.29
C PRO A 212 -27.41 -4.15 -4.20
N VAL A 213 -27.29 -3.75 -2.94
CA VAL A 213 -27.65 -4.58 -1.77
C VAL A 213 -28.57 -3.85 -0.79
N GLY A 214 -28.97 -2.62 -1.13
CA GLY A 214 -29.90 -1.80 -0.37
C GLY A 214 -30.24 -0.52 -1.14
N LYS A 215 -31.03 0.37 -0.53
CA LYS A 215 -31.50 1.61 -1.18
C LYS A 215 -30.35 2.49 -1.69
N ASN A 216 -29.28 2.60 -0.91
CA ASN A 216 -28.09 3.40 -1.23
C ASN A 216 -26.79 2.66 -0.91
N LEU A 217 -26.85 1.32 -0.87
CA LEU A 217 -25.72 0.44 -0.58
C LEU A 217 -25.41 -0.40 -1.80
N VAL A 218 -24.13 -0.46 -2.16
CA VAL A 218 -23.63 -1.22 -3.30
C VAL A 218 -22.42 -2.04 -2.89
N GLU A 219 -22.47 -3.32 -3.20
CA GLU A 219 -21.29 -4.17 -3.18
C GLU A 219 -20.48 -3.91 -4.45
N VAL A 220 -19.17 -3.73 -4.28
CA VAL A 220 -18.25 -3.35 -5.36
C VAL A 220 -17.07 -4.30 -5.41
N GLU A 221 -16.77 -4.81 -6.60
CA GLU A 221 -15.58 -5.63 -6.85
C GLU A 221 -14.68 -4.98 -7.91
N PRO A 222 -13.54 -4.38 -7.51
CA PRO A 222 -12.57 -3.86 -8.46
C PRO A 222 -11.73 -5.02 -9.03
N LEU A 223 -12.09 -5.47 -10.23
CA LEU A 223 -11.40 -6.54 -10.97
C LEU A 223 -10.02 -6.10 -11.49
N THR A 224 -9.76 -4.79 -11.43
CA THR A 224 -8.46 -4.17 -11.70
C THR A 224 -7.99 -3.36 -10.49
N GLY A 225 -6.73 -2.93 -10.49
CA GLY A 225 -6.20 -2.03 -9.46
C GLY A 225 -5.78 -0.68 -10.04
N HIS A 226 -6.43 0.39 -9.58
CA HIS A 226 -6.03 1.78 -9.83
C HIS A 226 -6.26 2.63 -8.57
N THR A 227 -5.45 3.68 -8.39
CA THR A 227 -5.66 4.67 -7.33
C THR A 227 -7.08 5.22 -7.40
N HIS A 228 -7.78 5.30 -6.27
CA HIS A 228 -9.15 5.82 -6.17
C HIS A 228 -10.17 5.16 -7.14
N GLN A 229 -9.91 3.95 -7.66
CA GLN A 229 -10.75 3.34 -8.70
C GLN A 229 -12.25 3.36 -8.36
N ILE A 230 -12.62 2.80 -7.21
CA ILE A 230 -14.02 2.71 -6.78
C ILE A 230 -14.65 4.11 -6.64
N ARG A 231 -13.93 5.04 -6.01
CA ARG A 231 -14.38 6.42 -5.78
C ARG A 231 -14.64 7.16 -7.08
N ALA A 232 -13.68 7.10 -8.02
CA ALA A 232 -13.78 7.75 -9.32
C ALA A 232 -14.91 7.18 -10.18
N VAL A 233 -15.04 5.85 -10.21
CA VAL A 233 -16.06 5.17 -11.02
C VAL A 233 -17.46 5.46 -10.46
N LEU A 234 -17.68 5.28 -9.15
CA LEU A 234 -18.97 5.55 -8.53
C LEU A 234 -19.39 7.01 -8.72
N ASN A 235 -18.45 7.97 -8.58
CA ASN A 235 -18.71 9.37 -8.89
C ASN A 235 -19.10 9.60 -10.37
N HIS A 236 -18.37 8.98 -11.31
CA HIS A 236 -18.65 9.11 -12.74
C HIS A 236 -20.03 8.55 -13.12
N LEU A 237 -20.48 7.49 -12.44
CA LEU A 237 -21.80 6.90 -12.61
C LEU A 237 -22.92 7.69 -11.91
N GLY A 238 -22.62 8.87 -11.36
CA GLY A 238 -23.61 9.72 -10.68
C GLY A 238 -23.96 9.24 -9.27
N ALA A 239 -23.19 8.32 -8.69
CA ALA A 239 -23.42 7.73 -7.38
C ALA A 239 -22.21 7.94 -6.44
N PRO A 240 -21.76 9.19 -6.17
CA PRO A 240 -20.57 9.43 -5.36
C PRO A 240 -20.72 8.87 -3.95
N ILE A 241 -19.60 8.41 -3.37
CA ILE A 241 -19.59 7.78 -2.05
C ILE A 241 -19.86 8.82 -0.96
N VAL A 242 -20.67 8.47 0.03
CA VAL A 242 -20.94 9.32 1.19
C VAL A 242 -19.64 9.59 1.96
N GLY A 243 -19.42 10.86 2.31
CA GLY A 243 -18.24 11.29 3.06
C GLY A 243 -16.96 11.42 2.22
N ASP A 244 -17.03 11.28 0.89
CA ASP A 244 -15.87 11.41 0.02
C ASP A 244 -15.33 12.86 -0.04
N ASP A 245 -14.08 13.05 0.35
CA ASP A 245 -13.43 14.37 0.45
C ASP A 245 -12.82 14.88 -0.86
N THR A 246 -12.95 14.12 -1.94
CA THR A 246 -12.32 14.38 -3.25
C THR A 246 -13.36 14.41 -4.37
N TYR A 247 -14.42 13.61 -4.26
CA TYR A 247 -15.50 13.49 -5.24
C TYR A 247 -16.86 13.79 -4.63
N PRO A 248 -17.77 14.50 -5.34
CA PRO A 248 -17.56 15.14 -6.64
C PRO A 248 -16.70 16.42 -6.57
N VAL A 249 -16.53 16.99 -5.37
CA VAL A 249 -15.79 18.23 -5.13
C VAL A 249 -14.61 17.95 -4.22
N ASP A 250 -13.42 18.41 -4.63
CA ASP A 250 -12.21 18.33 -3.80
C ASP A 250 -12.32 19.34 -2.65
N ARG A 251 -12.47 18.82 -1.43
CA ARG A 251 -12.57 19.62 -0.19
C ARG A 251 -11.21 19.88 0.46
N GLY A 252 -10.12 19.52 -0.22
CA GLY A 252 -8.76 19.65 0.29
C GLY A 252 -8.34 18.50 1.21
N LEU A 253 -7.04 18.42 1.47
CA LEU A 253 -6.45 17.36 2.30
C LEU A 253 -6.29 17.86 3.74
N ALA A 254 -7.19 17.44 4.63
CA ALA A 254 -7.03 17.59 6.08
C ALA A 254 -6.60 16.25 6.69
N LEU A 255 -5.30 16.08 6.97
CA LEU A 255 -4.73 14.80 7.42
C LEU A 255 -5.24 14.38 8.80
N TYR A 256 -5.48 15.35 9.69
CA TYR A 256 -5.87 15.14 11.08
C TYR A 256 -7.32 15.58 11.37
N ASP A 257 -8.12 15.80 10.32
CA ASP A 257 -9.57 15.88 10.46
C ASP A 257 -10.16 14.47 10.30
N PHE A 258 -10.84 14.03 11.35
CA PHE A 258 -11.45 12.71 11.47
C PHE A 258 -12.98 12.77 11.55
N SER A 259 -13.57 13.95 11.33
CA SER A 259 -15.01 14.21 11.52
C SER A 259 -15.89 13.48 10.50
N THR A 260 -15.38 13.27 9.28
CA THR A 260 -16.17 12.76 8.15
C THR A 260 -15.49 11.51 7.56
N PRO A 261 -15.89 10.30 7.96
CA PRO A 261 -15.35 9.07 7.37
C PRO A 261 -15.88 8.89 5.95
N LEU A 262 -15.06 8.28 5.09
CA LEU A 262 -15.51 7.80 3.78
C LEU A 262 -16.30 6.51 3.99
N HIS A 263 -17.52 6.44 3.46
CA HIS A 263 -18.39 5.27 3.57
C HIS A 263 -18.04 4.19 2.53
N LEU A 264 -16.79 3.72 2.60
CA LEU A 264 -16.23 2.66 1.77
C LEU A 264 -15.43 1.69 2.64
N TRP A 265 -15.86 0.42 2.63
CA TRP A 265 -15.31 -0.65 3.46
C TRP A 265 -14.83 -1.81 2.58
N ALA A 266 -13.59 -2.25 2.74
CA ALA A 266 -13.08 -3.50 2.17
C ALA A 266 -13.58 -4.67 3.04
N THR A 267 -14.74 -5.23 2.71
CA THR A 267 -15.47 -6.16 3.58
C THR A 267 -14.94 -7.58 3.51
N LYS A 268 -14.36 -7.98 2.37
CA LYS A 268 -13.85 -9.35 2.15
C LYS A 268 -12.64 -9.34 1.23
N VAL A 269 -11.63 -10.15 1.57
CA VAL A 269 -10.52 -10.48 0.68
C VAL A 269 -10.35 -12.00 0.64
N SER A 270 -10.27 -12.59 -0.54
CA SER A 270 -9.98 -14.01 -0.71
C SER A 270 -8.86 -14.26 -1.71
N LEU A 271 -8.09 -15.32 -1.46
CA LEU A 271 -6.97 -15.75 -2.27
C LEU A 271 -6.76 -17.26 -2.13
N ASN A 272 -6.12 -17.86 -3.13
CA ASN A 272 -5.58 -19.20 -2.98
C ASN A 272 -4.14 -19.07 -2.47
N ASP A 273 -3.84 -19.72 -1.36
CA ASP A 273 -2.52 -19.67 -0.78
C ASP A 273 -1.50 -20.29 -1.74
N PRO A 274 -0.41 -19.60 -2.09
CA PRO A 274 0.48 -20.04 -3.15
C PRO A 274 1.39 -21.20 -2.73
N PHE A 275 1.39 -21.59 -1.45
CA PHE A 275 2.19 -22.69 -0.92
C PHE A 275 1.34 -23.91 -0.59
N SER A 276 0.21 -23.73 0.09
CA SER A 276 -0.69 -24.83 0.46
C SER A 276 -1.75 -25.14 -0.60
N GLY A 277 -2.12 -24.16 -1.44
CA GLY A 277 -3.25 -24.24 -2.35
C GLY A 277 -4.61 -23.96 -1.69
N ASP A 278 -4.65 -23.79 -0.37
CA ASP A 278 -5.89 -23.59 0.37
C ASP A 278 -6.60 -22.29 -0.04
N HIS A 279 -7.92 -22.36 -0.16
CA HIS A 279 -8.73 -21.17 -0.37
C HIS A 279 -8.90 -20.42 0.95
N ARG A 280 -8.31 -19.23 1.04
CA ARG A 280 -8.32 -18.39 2.24
C ARG A 280 -9.27 -17.21 2.04
N VAL A 281 -10.12 -16.98 3.03
CA VAL A 281 -11.09 -15.87 3.03
C VAL A 281 -10.99 -15.11 4.34
N PHE A 282 -10.87 -13.79 4.24
CA PHE A 282 -10.81 -12.88 5.37
C PHE A 282 -11.94 -11.87 5.28
N TYR A 283 -12.62 -11.65 6.41
CA TYR A 283 -13.74 -10.72 6.53
C TYR A 283 -13.39 -9.58 7.47
N SER A 284 -13.85 -8.38 7.10
CA SER A 284 -13.86 -7.24 8.02
C SER A 284 -14.82 -7.55 9.18
N ARG A 285 -14.41 -7.19 10.40
CA ARG A 285 -15.23 -7.30 11.63
C ARG A 285 -15.90 -5.99 11.98
N ARG A 286 -15.62 -4.91 11.24
CA ARG A 286 -16.20 -3.59 11.48
C ARG A 286 -17.71 -3.61 11.27
N PRO A 287 -18.47 -2.89 12.12
CA PRO A 287 -19.88 -2.71 11.90
C PRO A 287 -20.10 -1.97 10.57
N LEU A 288 -20.92 -2.56 9.71
CA LEU A 288 -21.36 -1.94 8.46
C LEU A 288 -22.50 -0.96 8.78
N PRO A 289 -22.64 0.13 7.99
CA PRO A 289 -23.81 1.00 8.12
C PRO A 289 -25.09 0.18 7.94
N ARG A 290 -26.10 0.49 8.75
CA ARG A 290 -27.47 -0.05 8.60
C ARG A 290 -28.22 0.70 7.52
#